data_AF-A0ABD5XXL4-F1
#
_entry.id   AF-A0ABD5XXL4-F1
#
_cell.length_a   1.000
_cell.length_b   1.000
_cell.length_c   1.000
_cell.angle_alpha   90.00
_cell.angle_beta   90.00
_cell.angle_gamma   90.00
#
_symmetry.space_group_name_H-M   'P 1'
#
loop_
_entity.id
_entity.type
_entity.pdbx_description
1 polymer ?
#
loop_
_entity_poly.entity_id
_entity_poly.type
_entity_poly.pdbx_seq_one_letter_code
_entity_poly.pdbx_strand_id
1 'polypeptide(L)'
;MPPGEPDQITNCAVYPYDGELVVELTGVDDEGVIVVVSYQFEAPDDRPAVEPKGPVDPEHVPHVRDGLAENGYEWNGRSEA
;
A
#
# COMPACT_ATOMS: atom_id res chain seq x y z
N MET A 1 17.64 -3.86 -7.58
CA MET A 1 16.44 -3.03 -7.35
C MET A 1 16.61 -1.73 -8.13
N PRO A 2 15.59 -1.25 -8.85
CA PRO A 2 15.60 0.11 -9.37
C PRO A 2 15.70 1.14 -8.22
N PRO A 3 16.26 2.32 -8.47
CA PRO A 3 16.42 3.35 -7.45
C PRO A 3 15.03 3.86 -7.00
N GLY A 4 14.79 3.87 -5.68
CA GLY A 4 13.55 4.38 -5.09
C GLY A 4 12.61 3.32 -4.51
N GLU A 5 13.01 2.05 -4.46
CA GLU A 5 12.26 0.99 -3.78
C GLU A 5 12.85 0.66 -2.41
N PRO A 6 12.02 0.46 -1.37
CA PRO A 6 12.49 0.08 -0.05
C PRO A 6 13.03 -1.37 -0.05
N ASP A 7 14.26 -1.58 0.40
CA ASP A 7 14.86 -2.92 0.58
C ASP A 7 14.21 -3.67 1.75
N GLN A 8 13.85 -2.93 2.81
CA GLN A 8 13.12 -3.47 3.96
C GLN A 8 11.94 -2.59 4.34
N ILE A 9 10.71 -3.10 4.22
CA ILE A 9 9.52 -2.43 4.75
C ILE A 9 9.51 -2.55 6.27
N THR A 10 9.44 -1.39 6.93
CA THR A 10 9.50 -1.27 8.40
C THR A 10 8.17 -0.80 9.00
N ASN A 11 7.35 -0.11 8.22
CA ASN A 11 6.06 0.40 8.67
C ASN A 11 5.06 0.48 7.52
N CYS A 12 3.78 0.31 7.84
CA CYS A 12 2.65 0.48 6.92
C CYS A 12 1.63 1.41 7.60
N ALA A 13 1.26 2.50 6.93
CA ALA A 13 0.29 3.47 7.41
C ALA A 13 -0.87 3.60 6.41
N VAL A 14 -2.10 3.64 6.91
CA VAL A 14 -3.30 3.76 6.09
C VAL A 14 -4.01 5.05 6.42
N TYR A 15 -4.27 5.86 5.39
CA TYR A 15 -4.92 7.16 5.49
C TYR A 15 -6.23 7.13 4.71
N PRO A 16 -7.37 7.03 5.39
CA PRO A 16 -8.67 7.15 4.76
C PRO A 16 -9.01 8.63 4.48
N TYR A 17 -9.54 8.89 3.29
CA TYR A 17 -10.07 10.17 2.84
C TYR A 17 -11.48 9.95 2.26
N ASP A 18 -12.15 11.04 1.86
CA ASP A 18 -13.51 10.99 1.30
C ASP A 18 -13.49 10.26 -0.07
N GLY A 19 -14.00 9.02 -0.11
CA GLY A 19 -14.03 8.18 -1.31
C GLY A 19 -12.68 7.58 -1.75
N GLU A 20 -11.60 7.83 -1.02
CA GLU A 20 -10.25 7.35 -1.37
C GLU A 20 -9.46 6.90 -0.14
N LEU A 21 -8.46 6.06 -0.36
CA LEU A 21 -7.61 5.56 0.68
C LEU A 21 -6.16 5.50 0.21
N VAL A 22 -5.23 5.97 1.03
CA VAL A 22 -3.80 5.97 0.71
C VAL A 22 -3.09 5.03 1.68
N VAL A 23 -2.32 4.08 1.16
CA VAL A 23 -1.44 3.22 1.94
C VAL A 23 0.00 3.65 1.70
N GLU A 24 0.68 4.07 2.77
CA GLU A 24 2.10 4.40 2.72
C GLU A 24 2.92 3.28 3.35
N LEU A 25 3.86 2.75 2.57
CA LEU A 25 4.89 1.83 3.04
C LEU A 25 6.16 2.63 3.30
N THR A 26 6.66 2.57 4.52
CA THR A 26 7.96 3.14 4.86
C THR A 26 8.97 2.01 4.97
N GLY A 27 10.09 2.16 4.28
CA GLY A 27 11.20 1.24 4.40
C GLY A 27 12.54 1.95 4.38
N VAL A 28 13.58 1.15 4.35
CA VAL A 28 14.97 1.61 4.26
C VAL A 28 15.61 0.93 3.06
N ASP A 29 16.38 1.66 2.25
CA ASP A 29 17.17 1.08 1.16
C ASP A 29 18.53 0.52 1.63
N ASP A 30 19.28 -0.11 0.72
CA ASP A 30 20.63 -0.65 0.99
C ASP A 30 21.63 0.39 1.54
N GLU A 31 21.39 1.69 1.30
CA GLU A 31 22.26 2.78 1.76
C GLU A 31 21.83 3.32 3.14
N GLY A 32 20.76 2.78 3.73
CA GLY A 32 20.22 3.23 5.01
C GLY A 32 19.31 4.45 4.91
N VAL A 33 18.86 4.82 3.70
CA VAL A 33 17.99 5.96 3.45
C VAL A 33 16.53 5.54 3.64
N ILE A 34 15.76 6.37 4.34
CA ILE A 34 14.32 6.14 4.53
C ILE A 34 13.60 6.46 3.22
N VAL A 35 12.92 5.46 2.67
CA VAL A 35 12.11 5.56 1.47
C VAL A 35 10.64 5.37 1.83
N VAL A 36 9.76 6.20 1.27
CA VAL A 36 8.31 6.10 1.44
C VAL A 36 7.68 5.89 0.08
N VAL A 37 6.89 4.82 -0.03
CA VAL A 37 6.11 4.47 -1.22
C VAL A 37 4.63 4.58 -0.89
N SER A 38 3.88 5.36 -1.66
CA SER A 38 2.46 5.58 -1.47
C SER A 38 1.63 4.90 -2.55
N TYR A 39 0.65 4.10 -2.16
CA TYR A 39 -0.34 3.47 -3.01
C TYR A 39 -1.72 4.09 -2.79
N GLN A 40 -2.42 4.39 -3.87
CA GLN A 40 -3.77 4.97 -3.81
C GLN A 40 -4.82 3.92 -4.14
N PHE A 41 -5.91 3.94 -3.39
CA PHE A 41 -7.04 3.05 -3.50
C PHE A 41 -8.33 3.86 -3.61
N GLU A 42 -9.30 3.34 -4.37
CA GLU A 42 -10.69 3.75 -4.33
C GLU A 42 -11.36 3.05 -3.15
N ALA A 43 -11.97 3.83 -2.26
CA ALA A 43 -12.66 3.34 -1.06
C ALA A 43 -14.13 3.76 -1.13
N PRO A 44 -15.05 2.88 -1.56
CA PRO A 44 -16.47 3.19 -1.61
C PRO A 44 -17.03 3.38 -0.20
N ASP A 45 -17.76 4.49 0.04
CA ASP A 45 -18.34 4.85 1.35
C ASP A 45 -19.14 3.73 2.04
N ASP A 46 -19.71 2.83 1.25
CA ASP A 46 -20.62 1.77 1.70
C ASP A 46 -19.97 0.38 1.80
N ARG A 47 -18.68 0.21 1.44
CA ARG A 47 -18.03 -1.11 1.49
C ARG A 47 -16.60 -1.07 2.03
N PRO A 48 -16.20 -2.10 2.79
CA PRO A 48 -14.81 -2.24 3.24
C PRO A 48 -13.86 -2.59 2.09
N ALA A 49 -14.38 -3.01 0.94
CA ALA A 49 -13.60 -3.44 -0.21
C ALA A 49 -12.98 -2.24 -0.95
N VAL A 50 -11.66 -2.19 -1.04
CA VAL A 50 -10.90 -1.12 -1.70
C VAL A 50 -10.18 -1.62 -2.94
N GLU A 51 -10.12 -0.80 -3.99
CA GLU A 51 -9.51 -1.16 -5.27
C GLU A 51 -8.31 -0.24 -5.57
N PRO A 52 -7.11 -0.76 -5.89
CA PRO A 52 -5.96 0.08 -6.18
C PRO A 52 -6.18 0.87 -7.49
N LYS A 53 -5.91 2.17 -7.45
CA LYS A 53 -5.99 3.07 -8.63
C LYS A 53 -4.90 2.81 -9.67
N GLY A 54 -3.87 2.06 -9.31
CA GLY A 54 -2.72 1.75 -10.16
C GLY A 54 -2.05 0.43 -9.79
N PRO A 55 -0.99 0.03 -10.52
CA PRO A 55 -0.26 -1.19 -10.20
C PRO A 55 0.39 -1.07 -8.82
N VAL A 56 0.22 -2.11 -8.01
CA VAL A 56 0.94 -2.27 -6.74
C VAL A 56 2.04 -3.28 -6.97
N ASP A 57 3.23 -2.98 -6.46
CA ASP A 57 4.36 -3.89 -6.61
C ASP A 57 4.06 -5.23 -5.94
N PRO A 58 4.29 -6.38 -6.61
CA PRO A 58 4.04 -7.71 -6.04
C PRO A 58 4.73 -7.95 -4.68
N GLU A 59 5.91 -7.37 -4.46
CA GLU A 59 6.65 -7.49 -3.19
C GLU A 59 5.97 -6.68 -2.08
N HIS A 60 5.26 -5.61 -2.44
CA HIS A 60 4.52 -4.75 -1.52
C HIS A 60 3.08 -5.22 -1.25
N VAL A 61 2.48 -6.00 -2.15
CA VAL A 61 1.13 -6.56 -2.00
C VAL A 61 0.86 -7.15 -0.62
N PRO A 62 1.69 -8.06 -0.04
CA PRO A 62 1.40 -8.63 1.27
C PRO A 62 1.33 -7.56 2.37
N HIS A 63 2.26 -6.60 2.37
CA HIS A 63 2.33 -5.54 3.37
C HIS A 63 1.15 -4.57 3.29
N VAL A 64 0.76 -4.20 2.07
CA VAL A 64 -0.39 -3.33 1.84
C VAL A 64 -1.68 -4.05 2.20
N ARG A 65 -1.83 -5.32 1.82
CA ARG A 65 -3.01 -6.12 2.17
C ARG A 65 -3.15 -6.27 3.68
N ASP A 66 -2.06 -6.58 4.38
CA ASP A 66 -2.08 -6.71 5.84
C ASP A 66 -2.41 -5.37 6.50
N GLY A 67 -1.79 -4.26 6.06
CA GLY A 67 -2.10 -2.92 6.56
C GLY A 67 -3.56 -2.50 6.32
N LEU A 68 -4.13 -2.82 5.16
CA LEU A 68 -5.55 -2.62 4.87
C LEU A 68 -6.44 -3.43 5.83
N ALA A 69 -6.13 -4.72 6.00
CA ALA A 69 -6.89 -5.62 6.86
C ALA A 69 -6.86 -5.18 8.33
N GLU A 70 -5.71 -4.72 8.84
CA GLU A 70 -5.58 -4.17 10.19
C GLU A 70 -6.45 -2.91 10.40
N ASN A 71 -6.72 -2.17 9.34
CA ASN A 71 -7.59 -0.99 9.36
C ASN A 71 -9.06 -1.31 8.97
N GLY A 72 -9.42 -2.59 8.81
CA GLY A 72 -10.78 -3.02 8.51
C GLY A 72 -11.17 -2.92 7.03
N TYR A 73 -10.20 -2.72 6.13
CA TYR A 73 -10.40 -2.70 4.69
C TYR A 73 -10.04 -4.04 4.06
N GLU A 74 -10.77 -4.43 3.02
CA GLU A 74 -10.51 -5.64 2.26
C GLU A 74 -9.95 -5.25 0.88
N TRP A 75 -8.77 -5.74 0.54
CA TRP A 75 -8.21 -5.51 -0.80
C TRP A 75 -9.05 -6.25 -1.84
N ASN A 76 -9.55 -5.52 -2.85
CA ASN A 76 -10.30 -6.06 -4.00
C ASN A 76 -9.61 -5.80 -5.36
N GLY A 77 -8.30 -5.57 -5.36
CA GLY A 77 -7.50 -5.39 -6.57
C GLY A 77 -7.05 -6.69 -7.23
N ARG A 78 -6.98 -6.66 -8.57
CA ARG A 78 -6.31 -7.66 -9.39
C ARG A 78 -4.80 -7.57 -9.18
N SER A 79 -4.16 -8.57 -8.59
CA SER A 79 -2.74 -8.80 -8.81
C SER A 79 -2.56 -9.05 -10.32
N GLU A 80 -1.73 -8.27 -11.02
CA GLU A 80 -1.30 -8.73 -12.35
C GLU A 80 -0.52 -10.04 -12.17
N ALA A 81 -0.84 -11.01 -13.01
CA ALA A 81 -0.29 -12.36 -13.00
C ALA A 81 0.99 -12.47 -13.83
#